data_AF-A0A2M7RWN9-F1
#
_entry.id   AF-A0A2M7RWN9-F1
#
_cell.length_a   1.000
_cell.length_b   1.000
_cell.length_c   1.000
_cell.angle_alpha   90.00
_cell.angle_beta   90.00
_cell.angle_gamma   90.00
#
_symmetry.space_group_name_H-M   'P 1'
#
loop_
_entity.id
_entity.type
_entity.pdbx_description
1 polymer ?
#
loop_
_entity_poly.entity_id
_entity_poly.type
_entity_poly.pdbx_seq_one_letter_code
_entity_poly.pdbx_strand_id
1 'polypeptide(L)' 'ANRSKKIKQQEANIFFVSDKCLPQTIDVLKTRSTPLGIELIIGDFSTFQFTDNVFGGIVQYPDATGQINNY' A
#
# COMPACT_ATOMS: atom_id res chain seq x y z
N ALA A 1 -18.29 -5.45 -9.73
CA ALA A 1 -17.17 -6.22 -10.30
C ALA A 1 -16.87 -7.40 -9.37
N ASN A 2 -16.94 -8.62 -9.91
CA ASN A 2 -16.92 -9.89 -9.19
C ASN A 2 -15.47 -10.28 -8.82
N ARG A 3 -15.14 -10.49 -7.54
CA ARG A 3 -13.80 -10.95 -7.14
C ARG A 3 -13.78 -12.48 -7.21
N SER A 4 -13.14 -13.02 -8.25
CA SER A 4 -12.95 -14.46 -8.43
C SER A 4 -12.12 -15.04 -7.28
N LYS A 5 -12.75 -15.94 -6.50
CA LYS A 5 -12.15 -16.70 -5.40
C LYS A 5 -11.04 -17.64 -5.90
N LYS A 6 -9.84 -17.12 -6.15
CA LYS A 6 -8.60 -17.91 -6.27
C LYS A 6 -7.41 -17.13 -5.70
N ILE A 7 -7.37 -16.93 -4.39
CA ILE A 7 -6.12 -16.68 -3.67
C ILE A 7 -6.05 -17.76 -2.59
N LYS A 8 -5.32 -18.83 -2.90
CA LYS A 8 -5.04 -19.93 -1.99
C LYS A 8 -3.94 -19.46 -1.03
N GLN A 9 -4.30 -19.27 0.24
CA GLN A 9 -3.51 -19.69 1.42
C GLN A 9 -2.06 -19.19 1.58
N GLN A 10 -1.78 -17.96 1.15
CA GLN A 10 -0.86 -17.12 1.92
C GLN A 10 -1.68 -15.89 2.29
N GLU A 11 -1.92 -15.69 3.58
CA GLU A 11 -2.60 -14.51 4.09
C GLU A 11 -1.70 -13.30 3.82
N ALA A 12 -1.75 -12.81 2.57
CA ALA A 12 -1.11 -11.57 2.20
C ALA A 12 -1.73 -10.47 3.06
N ASN A 13 -0.99 -10.06 4.09
CA ASN A 13 -1.45 -9.17 5.14
C ASN A 13 -0.70 -7.82 5.12
N ILE A 14 0.18 -7.64 4.14
CA ILE A 14 0.99 -6.43 3.98
C ILE A 14 0.37 -5.53 2.90
N PHE A 15 0.23 -4.26 3.20
CA PHE A 15 -0.17 -3.22 2.27
C PHE A 15 0.90 -2.14 2.18
N PHE A 16 1.39 -1.88 0.97
CA PHE A 16 2.42 -0.89 0.73
C PHE A 16 1.83 0.52 0.63
N VAL A 17 2.51 1.52 1.20
CA VAL A 17 2.13 2.92 1.15
C VAL A 17 3.36 3.73 0.76
N SER A 18 3.27 4.51 -0.31
CA SER A 18 4.36 5.42 -0.64
C SER A 18 4.57 6.45 0.46
N ASP A 19 5.81 6.67 0.87
CA ASP A 19 6.22 7.75 1.77
C ASP A 19 5.90 9.15 1.23
N LYS A 20 5.71 9.27 -0.09
CA LYS A 20 5.27 10.49 -0.77
C LYS A 20 3.75 10.76 -0.68
N CYS A 21 2.98 9.86 -0.06
CA CYS A 21 1.58 10.12 0.25
C CYS A 21 1.46 11.21 1.34
N LEU A 22 0.35 11.96 1.31
CA LEU A 22 0.09 12.98 2.32
C LEU A 22 0.02 12.34 3.73
N PRO A 23 0.55 13.00 4.77
CA PRO A 23 0.59 12.45 6.13
C PRO A 23 -0.81 12.09 6.64
N GLN A 24 -1.81 12.91 6.34
CA GLN A 24 -3.22 12.63 6.67
C GLN A 24 -3.75 11.34 6.03
N THR A 25 -3.30 11.00 4.82
CA THR A 25 -3.69 9.75 4.15
C THR A 25 -3.07 8.56 4.87
N ILE A 26 -1.79 8.67 5.22
CA ILE A 26 -1.06 7.65 5.97
C ILE A 26 -1.74 7.41 7.33
N ASP A 27 -2.15 8.47 8.02
CA ASP A 27 -2.81 8.36 9.33
C ASP A 27 -4.19 7.70 9.26
N VAL A 28 -4.97 8.00 8.22
CA VAL A 28 -6.23 7.29 7.95
C VAL A 28 -5.98 5.82 7.64
N LEU A 29 -4.95 5.51 6.85
CA LEU A 29 -4.60 4.12 6.55
C LEU A 29 -4.20 3.37 7.81
N LYS A 30 -3.34 3.95 8.66
CA LYS A 30 -2.93 3.34 9.95
C LYS A 30 -4.11 3.04 10.86
N THR A 31 -5.03 4.00 10.99
CA THR A 31 -6.21 3.82 11.86
C THR A 31 -7.18 2.76 11.32
N ARG A 32 -7.28 2.57 10.00
CA ARG A 32 -8.10 1.53 9.38
C ARG A 32 -7.43 0.16 9.33
N SER A 33 -6.10 0.11 9.21
CA SER A 33 -5.34 -1.14 9.10
C SER A 33 -5.21 -1.85 10.45
N THR A 34 -5.01 -1.09 11.54
CA THR A 34 -4.84 -1.62 12.89
C THR A 34 -5.93 -2.60 13.33
N PRO A 35 -7.24 -2.28 13.26
CA PRO A 35 -8.30 -3.22 13.67
C PRO A 35 -8.47 -4.42 12.73
N LEU A 36 -7.94 -4.35 11.51
CA LEU A 36 -7.97 -5.43 10.53
C LEU A 36 -6.73 -6.32 10.59
N GLY A 37 -5.76 -5.98 11.44
CA GLY A 37 -4.49 -6.70 11.54
C GLY A 37 -3.56 -6.51 10.34
N ILE A 38 -3.84 -5.53 9.46
CA ILE A 38 -3.08 -5.28 8.24
C ILE A 38 -1.78 -4.54 8.56
N GLU A 39 -0.66 -5.07 8.10
CA GLU A 39 0.66 -4.44 8.22
C GLU A 39 0.84 -3.41 7.11
N LEU A 40 1.15 -2.17 7.49
CA LEU A 40 1.46 -1.11 6.52
C LEU A 40 2.96 -0.94 6.41
N ILE A 41 3.51 -1.12 5.20
CA ILE A 41 4.89 -0.77 4.91
C ILE A 41 4.90 0.58 4.21
N ILE A 42 5.49 1.59 4.87
CA ILE A 42 5.64 2.93 4.32
C ILE A 42 7.07 3.07 3.78
N GLY A 43 7.23 3.42 2.50
CA GLY A 43 8.55 3.57 1.89
C GLY A 43 8.54 4.07 0.45
N ASP A 44 9.72 4.12 -0.16
CA ASP A 44 9.87 4.51 -1.57
C ASP A 44 9.49 3.34 -2.50
N PHE A 45 8.56 3.62 -3.42
CA PHE A 45 8.09 2.65 -4.40
C PHE A 45 9.20 2.13 -5.31
N SER A 46 10.26 2.92 -5.53
CA SER A 46 11.38 2.57 -6.42
C SER A 46 12.28 1.48 -5.81
N THR A 47 12.30 1.36 -4.49
CA THR A 47 13.16 0.41 -3.75
C THR A 47 12.38 -0.73 -3.11
N PHE A 48 11.06 -0.60 -3.01
CA PHE A 48 10.19 -1.60 -2.40
C PHE A 48 10.06 -2.85 -3.28
N GLN A 49 10.27 -4.02 -2.69
CA GLN A 49 10.11 -5.31 -3.36
C GLN A 49 8.72 -5.88 -3.07
N PHE A 50 7.91 -6.02 -4.11
CA PHE A 50 6.63 -6.71 -4.00
C PHE A 50 6.86 -8.21 -3.84
N THR A 51 6.43 -8.75 -2.69
CA THR A 51 6.47 -10.17 -2.36
C THR A 51 5.06 -10.74 -2.36
N ASP A 52 4.91 -12.07 -2.31
CA ASP A 52 3.60 -12.74 -2.28
C ASP A 52 2.75 -12.38 -1.05
N ASN A 53 3.37 -11.80 -0.01
CA ASN A 53 2.69 -11.32 1.20
C ASN A 53 2.05 -9.94 1.04
N VAL A 54 2.37 -9.21 -0.05
CA VAL A 54 1.82 -7.89 -0.34
C VAL A 54 0.57 -8.03 -1.20
N PHE A 55 -0.59 -7.64 -0.66
CA PHE A 55 -1.86 -7.74 -1.39
C PHE A 55 -2.24 -6.48 -2.16
N GLY A 56 -1.52 -5.38 -1.95
CA GLY A 56 -1.76 -4.12 -2.64
C GLY A 56 -0.83 -3.01 -2.18
N GLY A 57 -0.88 -1.88 -2.89
CA GLY A 57 -0.20 -0.67 -2.46
C GLY A 57 -0.84 0.60 -3.00
N ILE A 58 -0.51 1.73 -2.39
CA ILE A 58 -0.95 3.07 -2.81
C ILE A 58 0.27 3.97 -3.07
N VAL A 59 0.22 4.67 -4.20
CA VAL A 59 1.19 5.69 -4.60
C VAL A 59 0.44 6.99 -4.88
N GLN A 60 1.08 8.12 -4.60
CA GLN A 60 0.52 9.45 -4.83
C GLN A 60 0.97 9.97 -6.20
N TYR A 61 0.03 10.35 -7.06
CA TYR A 61 0.32 10.93 -8.37
C TYR A 61 -0.58 12.14 -8.68
N PRO A 62 -0.01 13.33 -8.96
CA PRO A 62 1.40 13.71 -8.75
C PRO A 62 1.77 13.58 -7.28
N ASP A 63 3.04 13.35 -6.96
CA ASP A 63 3.44 13.22 -5.56
C ASP A 63 3.22 14.53 -4.77
N ALA A 64 3.32 14.48 -3.43
CA ALA A 64 3.10 15.67 -2.59
C ALA A 64 4.05 16.86 -2.92
N THR A 65 5.12 16.61 -3.68
CA THR A 65 6.08 17.62 -4.16
C THR A 65 5.83 18.06 -5.60
N GLY A 66 4.79 17.55 -6.26
CA GLY A 66 4.44 17.84 -7.65
C GLY A 66 5.25 17.07 -8.68
N GLN A 67 6.07 16.10 -8.25
CA GLN A 67 6.86 15.25 -9.14
C GLN A 67 5.97 14.17 -9.77
N ILE A 68 6.08 14.09 -11.10
CA ILE A 68 5.44 13.08 -11.95
C ILE A 68 6.42 11.92 -12.05
N ASN A 69 6.19 10.87 -11.26
CA ASN A 69 6.96 9.64 -11.35
C ASN A 69 6.21 8.65 -12.26
N ASN A 70 6.95 7.91 -13.08
CA ASN A 70 6.40 6.79 -13.83
C ASN A 70 6.43 5.55 -12.92
N TYR A 71 5.25 5.13 -12.46
CA TYR A 71 5.05 4.08 -11.45
C TYR A 71 4.77 2.72 -12.10
#